data_AF-A0AAJ1ZIR2-F1
#
_entry.id   AF-A0AAJ1ZIR2-F1
#
_cell.length_a   1.000
_cell.length_b   1.000
_cell.length_c   1.000
_cell.angle_alpha   90.00
_cell.angle_beta   90.00
_cell.angle_gamma   90.00
#
_symmetry.space_group_name_H-M   'P 1'
#
loop_
_entity.id
_entity.type
_entity.pdbx_description
1 polymer ?
#
loop_
_entity_poly.entity_id
_entity_poly.type
_entity_poly.pdbx_seq_one_letter_code
_entity_poly.pdbx_strand_id
1 'polypeptide(L)'
;MNAVGWTNPVLEELMSHAQWSTTADDNARDETIPISFYERIVEAYNTNPNDDKARRNLGLLALTVGVSEWGVSGVDEAQLPDSRNTKWSSNSNARQGKHVMSYDLGGIGISHLDSDELGHFIEFVAQNFVTDAARAADKTELLKLVDPANYLHKRIQYDQIRASGLCGSEPVTADLFNEPFNADKDHPGVSKENCSDWDNKKHMNPKTWQLFRTYMRMALRSQKGQEWIFNSWLDGNWTRSLNHTLAHGGSVEEALANARVRNSAPVRAEAALSMPSGDDTALIQREIDAYAQMNDGVTARRRYPFIMRSVNLYRFLDKKPLLTGVRRP
;
A
#
# COMPACT_ATOMS: atom_id res chain seq x y z
N MET A 1 13.02 -20.49 -19.73
CA MET A 1 11.83 -19.68 -20.09
C MET A 1 12.30 -18.25 -20.18
N ASN A 2 12.11 -17.59 -21.32
CA ASN A 2 12.52 -16.19 -21.48
C ASN A 2 11.71 -15.35 -20.48
N ALA A 3 12.40 -14.62 -19.61
CA ALA A 3 11.74 -13.68 -18.71
C ALA A 3 11.06 -12.61 -19.57
N VAL A 4 9.74 -12.67 -19.64
CA VAL A 4 8.94 -11.54 -20.13
C VAL A 4 9.13 -10.46 -19.07
N GLY A 5 9.86 -9.39 -19.40
CA GLY A 5 10.16 -8.31 -18.46
C GLY A 5 8.90 -7.60 -17.94
N TRP A 6 9.10 -6.64 -17.05
CA TRP A 6 8.04 -5.78 -16.52
C TRP A 6 7.18 -5.19 -17.63
N THR A 7 5.86 -5.26 -17.47
CA THR A 7 4.89 -4.62 -18.38
C THR A 7 4.99 -3.10 -18.33
N ASN A 8 5.56 -2.56 -17.24
CA ASN A 8 5.80 -1.15 -17.03
C ASN A 8 7.26 -0.94 -16.56
N PRO A 9 8.13 -0.32 -17.38
CA PRO A 9 9.53 -0.07 -17.00
C PRO A 9 9.68 0.88 -15.81
N VAL A 10 8.68 1.73 -15.53
CA VAL A 10 8.67 2.58 -14.31
C VAL A 10 8.45 1.72 -13.06
N LEU A 11 7.64 0.67 -13.15
CA LEU A 11 7.49 -0.29 -12.05
C LEU A 11 8.76 -1.13 -11.87
N GLU A 12 9.42 -1.53 -12.95
CA GLU A 12 10.72 -2.23 -12.85
C GLU A 12 11.73 -1.43 -12.03
N GLU A 13 11.90 -0.16 -12.39
CA GLU A 13 12.82 0.74 -11.67
C GLU A 13 12.39 0.92 -10.21
N LEU A 14 11.09 1.17 -9.97
CA LEU A 14 10.55 1.29 -8.62
C LEU A 14 10.88 0.06 -7.76
N MET A 15 10.72 -1.13 -8.32
CA MET A 15 10.91 -2.39 -7.62
C MET A 15 12.38 -2.66 -7.30
N SER A 16 13.31 -2.13 -8.10
CA SER A 16 14.73 -2.11 -7.76
C SER A 16 15.01 -1.30 -6.49
N HIS A 17 14.32 -0.16 -6.29
CA HIS A 17 14.44 0.66 -5.08
C HIS A 17 13.71 0.05 -3.87
N ALA A 18 12.69 -0.78 -4.13
CA ALA A 18 11.95 -1.50 -3.11
C ALA A 18 12.68 -2.74 -2.56
N GLN A 19 13.93 -2.97 -2.96
CA GLN A 19 14.73 -4.16 -2.60
C GLN A 19 14.05 -5.48 -3.00
N TRP A 20 13.17 -5.43 -4.01
CA TRP A 20 12.47 -6.61 -4.47
C TRP A 20 13.37 -7.51 -5.32
N SER A 21 13.18 -8.83 -5.18
CA SER A 21 13.77 -9.84 -6.04
C SER A 21 12.94 -11.12 -5.99
N THR A 22 13.23 -12.06 -6.88
CA THR A 22 12.59 -13.40 -6.88
C THR A 22 12.88 -14.23 -5.64
N THR A 23 13.81 -13.80 -4.78
CA THR A 23 14.15 -14.43 -3.50
C THR A 23 13.92 -13.50 -2.32
N ALA A 24 13.37 -12.31 -2.53
CA ALA A 24 13.10 -11.35 -1.45
C ALA A 24 12.15 -11.94 -0.43
N ASP A 25 12.26 -11.49 0.81
CA ASP A 25 11.46 -11.97 1.93
C ASP A 25 10.94 -10.78 2.75
N ASP A 26 10.16 -11.07 3.79
CA ASP A 26 9.59 -10.06 4.70
C ASP A 26 10.66 -9.52 5.65
N ASN A 27 11.69 -8.92 5.08
CA ASN A 27 12.81 -8.31 5.78
C ASN A 27 13.29 -7.01 5.12
N ALA A 28 12.72 -6.64 3.96
CA ALA A 28 12.96 -5.35 3.32
C ALA A 28 12.43 -4.21 4.19
N ARG A 29 13.22 -3.14 4.35
CA ARG A 29 12.93 -1.98 5.20
C ARG A 29 13.53 -0.72 4.61
N ASP A 30 13.07 0.41 5.13
CA ASP A 30 13.64 1.73 4.86
C ASP A 30 13.70 2.09 3.37
N GLU A 31 12.72 1.59 2.60
CA GLU A 31 12.64 1.86 1.16
C GLU A 31 12.72 3.36 0.90
N THR A 32 13.67 3.72 0.04
CA THR A 32 13.98 5.10 -0.29
C THR A 32 14.19 5.19 -1.78
N ILE A 33 13.46 6.11 -2.41
CA ILE A 33 13.48 6.31 -3.87
C ILE A 33 14.20 7.63 -4.16
N PRO A 34 15.11 7.69 -5.15
CA PRO A 34 15.77 8.93 -5.53
C PRO A 34 14.78 9.96 -6.07
N ILE A 35 14.97 11.24 -5.74
CA ILE A 35 14.13 12.32 -6.25
C ILE A 35 14.05 12.34 -7.79
N SER A 36 15.12 11.94 -8.47
CA SER A 36 15.20 11.87 -9.93
C SER A 36 14.21 10.89 -10.57
N PHE A 37 13.78 9.86 -9.84
CA PHE A 37 12.69 8.98 -10.28
C PHE A 37 11.38 9.77 -10.37
N TYR A 38 11.06 10.56 -9.34
CA TYR A 38 9.85 11.36 -9.31
C TYR A 38 9.92 12.54 -10.30
N GLU A 39 11.08 13.15 -10.50
CA GLU A 39 11.30 14.17 -11.54
C GLU A 39 10.83 13.68 -12.90
N ARG A 40 11.26 12.48 -13.32
CA ARG A 40 10.87 11.90 -14.61
C ARG A 40 9.38 11.60 -14.70
N ILE A 41 8.76 11.14 -13.61
CA ILE A 41 7.32 10.88 -13.58
C ILE A 41 6.53 12.17 -13.75
N VAL A 42 6.90 13.22 -13.01
CA VAL A 42 6.22 14.52 -13.07
C VAL A 42 6.46 15.19 -14.43
N GLU A 43 7.68 15.13 -14.97
CA GLU A 43 8.01 15.66 -16.30
C GLU A 43 7.22 14.96 -17.42
N ALA A 44 7.09 13.63 -17.36
CA ALA A 44 6.32 12.86 -18.33
C ALA A 44 4.83 13.28 -18.32
N TYR A 45 4.25 13.44 -17.13
CA TYR A 45 2.87 13.93 -16.99
C TYR A 45 2.71 15.36 -17.50
N ASN A 46 3.60 16.27 -17.12
CA ASN A 46 3.53 17.66 -17.56
C ASN A 46 3.71 17.84 -19.07
N THR A 47 4.52 16.97 -19.69
CA THR A 47 4.72 16.95 -21.15
C THR A 47 3.46 16.49 -21.88
N ASN A 48 2.75 15.49 -21.35
CA ASN A 48 1.49 15.02 -21.94
C ASN A 48 0.48 14.54 -20.87
N PRO A 49 -0.34 15.45 -20.29
CA PRO A 49 -1.25 15.11 -19.20
C PRO A 49 -2.45 14.25 -19.64
N ASN A 50 -2.60 14.02 -20.96
CA ASN A 50 -3.60 13.12 -21.53
C ASN A 50 -3.04 11.73 -21.87
N ASP A 51 -1.73 11.49 -21.70
CA ASP A 51 -1.16 10.15 -21.85
C ASP A 51 -1.55 9.27 -20.66
N ASP A 52 -2.22 8.15 -20.93
CA ASP A 52 -2.72 7.24 -19.91
C ASP A 52 -1.59 6.68 -19.03
N LYS A 53 -0.41 6.42 -19.61
CA LYS A 53 0.73 5.89 -18.84
C LYS A 53 1.31 6.96 -17.92
N ALA A 54 1.47 8.19 -18.41
CA ALA A 54 1.97 9.31 -17.61
C ALA A 54 0.99 9.64 -16.45
N ARG A 55 -0.31 9.72 -16.76
CA ARG A 55 -1.37 9.87 -15.74
C ARG A 55 -1.31 8.76 -14.71
N ARG A 56 -1.21 7.49 -15.14
CA ARG A 56 -1.14 6.34 -14.24
C ARG A 56 0.12 6.34 -13.37
N ASN A 57 1.28 6.54 -13.97
CA ASN A 57 2.58 6.51 -13.26
C ASN A 57 2.70 7.62 -12.23
N LEU A 58 2.03 8.76 -12.43
CA LEU A 58 1.97 9.83 -11.42
C LEU A 58 1.40 9.35 -10.08
N GLY A 59 0.50 8.36 -10.11
CA GLY A 59 -0.05 7.74 -8.91
C GLY A 59 0.97 7.04 -8.03
N LEU A 60 2.13 6.63 -8.58
CA LEU A 60 3.20 6.03 -7.81
C LEU A 60 3.75 7.01 -6.76
N LEU A 61 3.69 8.32 -7.00
CA LEU A 61 4.08 9.34 -6.02
C LEU A 61 3.13 9.30 -4.80
N ALA A 62 1.82 9.24 -5.02
CA ALA A 62 0.84 9.11 -3.93
C ALA A 62 1.00 7.77 -3.20
N LEU A 63 1.26 6.68 -3.93
CA LEU A 63 1.45 5.36 -3.34
C LEU A 63 2.70 5.32 -2.46
N THR A 64 3.88 5.59 -3.00
CA THR A 64 5.14 5.37 -2.29
C THR A 64 5.35 6.40 -1.17
N VAL A 65 5.13 7.69 -1.46
CA VAL A 65 5.39 8.78 -0.50
C VAL A 65 4.20 8.98 0.44
N GLY A 66 3.00 9.04 -0.15
CA GLY A 66 1.76 9.34 0.57
C GLY A 66 1.24 8.14 1.37
N VAL A 67 1.13 6.96 0.74
CA VAL A 67 0.52 5.76 1.34
C VAL A 67 1.53 4.94 2.14
N SER A 68 2.61 4.54 1.49
CA SER A 68 3.59 3.59 2.01
C SER A 68 4.66 4.26 2.87
N GLU A 69 4.73 5.59 2.79
CA GLU A 69 5.57 6.43 3.65
C GLU A 69 7.06 6.14 3.47
N TRP A 70 7.43 5.77 2.24
CA TRP A 70 8.80 5.55 1.83
C TRP A 70 9.59 6.85 1.82
N GLY A 71 10.91 6.71 1.95
CA GLY A 71 11.83 7.83 1.93
C GLY A 71 12.05 8.39 0.53
N VAL A 72 12.55 9.62 0.47
CA VAL A 72 13.05 10.23 -0.77
C VAL A 72 14.48 10.69 -0.56
N SER A 73 15.42 10.20 -1.36
CA SER A 73 16.83 10.61 -1.30
C SER A 73 17.14 11.70 -2.32
N GLY A 74 18.12 12.55 -2.03
CA GLY A 74 18.57 13.61 -2.93
C GLY A 74 17.75 14.91 -2.84
N VAL A 75 16.89 15.05 -1.82
CA VAL A 75 16.14 16.29 -1.56
C VAL A 75 17.03 17.31 -0.85
N ASP A 76 17.07 18.54 -1.38
CA ASP A 76 17.60 19.70 -0.66
C ASP A 76 16.52 20.28 0.27
N GLU A 77 16.66 20.05 1.58
CA GLU A 77 15.68 20.51 2.57
C GLU A 77 15.56 22.03 2.67
N ALA A 78 16.55 22.79 2.20
CA ALA A 78 16.44 24.24 2.15
C ALA A 78 15.40 24.68 1.10
N GLN A 79 15.21 23.90 0.04
CA GLN A 79 14.26 24.18 -1.04
C GLN A 79 12.93 23.48 -0.85
N LEU A 80 12.97 22.25 -0.31
CA LEU A 80 11.80 21.43 -0.05
C LEU A 80 11.83 20.90 1.41
N PRO A 81 11.38 21.73 2.38
CA PRO A 81 11.31 21.32 3.77
C PRO A 81 10.40 20.11 3.97
N ASP A 82 10.87 19.16 4.78
CA ASP A 82 10.11 17.96 5.10
C ASP A 82 8.97 18.25 6.09
N SER A 83 7.73 18.04 5.65
CA SER A 83 6.52 18.20 6.48
C SER A 83 6.47 17.27 7.71
N ARG A 84 7.28 16.20 7.74
CA ARG A 84 7.42 15.27 8.87
C ARG A 84 8.58 15.62 9.80
N ASN A 85 9.50 16.49 9.36
CA ASN A 85 10.75 16.79 10.05
C ASN A 85 11.60 15.53 10.34
N THR A 86 11.73 14.63 9.36
CA THR A 86 12.59 13.44 9.45
C THR A 86 13.60 13.37 8.31
N LYS A 87 13.91 14.49 7.65
CA LYS A 87 14.90 14.52 6.57
C LYS A 87 14.53 13.62 5.40
N TRP A 88 13.24 13.59 5.06
CA TRP A 88 12.69 12.74 4.01
C TRP A 88 12.98 11.25 4.21
N SER A 89 13.33 10.82 5.43
CA SER A 89 13.55 9.40 5.75
C SER A 89 12.25 8.61 5.65
N SER A 90 12.41 7.31 5.35
CA SER A 90 11.32 6.36 5.35
C SER A 90 10.68 6.23 6.73
N ASN A 91 9.39 5.90 6.75
CA ASN A 91 8.71 5.37 7.94
C ASN A 91 8.46 3.86 7.85
N SER A 92 8.77 3.24 6.71
CA SER A 92 8.57 1.82 6.48
C SER A 92 9.53 1.04 7.38
N ASN A 93 8.98 0.38 8.40
CA ASN A 93 9.73 -0.42 9.35
C ASN A 93 9.01 -1.74 9.62
N ALA A 94 9.72 -2.64 10.31
CA ALA A 94 9.32 -3.99 10.69
C ALA A 94 8.01 -4.13 11.48
N ARG A 95 7.25 -3.05 11.69
CA ARG A 95 5.98 -3.06 12.43
C ARG A 95 4.82 -2.50 11.64
N GLN A 96 5.07 -1.98 10.44
CA GLN A 96 4.05 -1.24 9.70
C GLN A 96 3.50 -1.96 8.49
N GLY A 97 4.15 -3.01 7.97
CA GLY A 97 3.59 -3.80 6.88
C GLY A 97 3.66 -3.16 5.48
N LYS A 98 4.31 -1.99 5.35
CA LYS A 98 4.22 -1.12 4.16
C LYS A 98 5.35 -1.39 3.17
N HIS A 99 5.59 -2.66 2.93
CA HIS A 99 6.73 -3.14 2.16
C HIS A 99 6.22 -3.99 1.00
N VAL A 100 7.01 -4.09 -0.07
CA VAL A 100 6.67 -4.95 -1.21
C VAL A 100 6.59 -6.43 -0.82
N MET A 101 7.28 -6.82 0.26
CA MET A 101 7.24 -8.14 0.87
C MET A 101 6.77 -8.00 2.32
N SER A 102 5.46 -7.94 2.60
CA SER A 102 4.96 -7.82 3.99
C SER A 102 3.85 -8.80 4.38
N TYR A 103 4.02 -10.05 3.96
CA TYR A 103 3.03 -11.10 4.15
C TYR A 103 2.96 -11.68 5.57
N ASP A 104 3.88 -11.30 6.46
CA ASP A 104 3.87 -11.61 7.89
C ASP A 104 3.30 -10.46 8.74
N LEU A 105 3.37 -9.22 8.24
CA LEU A 105 3.05 -8.00 8.97
C LEU A 105 1.94 -7.19 8.30
N GLY A 106 0.68 -7.52 8.58
CA GLY A 106 -0.47 -6.60 8.42
C GLY A 106 -0.86 -6.19 7.00
N GLY A 107 -0.01 -6.42 5.98
CA GLY A 107 -0.18 -5.77 4.69
C GLY A 107 0.41 -6.59 3.57
N ILE A 108 -0.44 -7.23 2.78
CA ILE A 108 0.03 -7.82 1.53
C ILE A 108 0.44 -6.69 0.59
N GLY A 109 1.75 -6.53 0.40
CA GLY A 109 2.34 -5.52 -0.47
C GLY A 109 2.25 -4.08 0.04
N ILE A 110 2.56 -3.16 -0.87
CA ILE A 110 2.88 -1.76 -0.58
C ILE A 110 1.71 -0.91 -0.05
N SER A 111 0.47 -1.16 -0.48
CA SER A 111 -0.72 -0.37 -0.10
C SER A 111 -1.52 -0.93 1.06
N HIS A 112 -1.06 -2.05 1.66
CA HIS A 112 -1.84 -2.91 2.54
C HIS A 112 -3.13 -3.38 1.88
N LEU A 113 -3.09 -4.55 1.23
CA LEU A 113 -4.35 -5.23 0.94
C LEU A 113 -4.91 -5.78 2.25
N ASP A 114 -6.01 -5.17 2.70
CA ASP A 114 -6.83 -5.69 3.78
C ASP A 114 -8.27 -5.79 3.27
N SER A 115 -9.04 -6.70 3.85
CA SER A 115 -10.44 -6.94 3.51
C SER A 115 -10.73 -7.43 2.08
N ASP A 116 -11.70 -6.86 1.38
CA ASP A 116 -12.25 -7.43 0.15
C ASP A 116 -11.18 -7.54 -0.95
N GLU A 117 -10.27 -6.56 -1.02
CA GLU A 117 -9.16 -6.58 -1.97
C GLU A 117 -8.15 -7.70 -1.66
N LEU A 118 -7.97 -8.05 -0.39
CA LEU A 118 -7.21 -9.24 0.00
C LEU A 118 -7.90 -10.51 -0.52
N GLY A 119 -9.23 -10.57 -0.48
CA GLY A 119 -10.01 -11.66 -1.08
C GLY A 119 -9.72 -11.83 -2.57
N HIS A 120 -9.85 -10.75 -3.35
CA HIS A 120 -9.53 -10.77 -4.79
C HIS A 120 -8.08 -11.17 -5.06
N PHE A 121 -7.13 -10.73 -4.23
CA PHE A 121 -5.75 -11.15 -4.38
C PHE A 121 -5.56 -12.62 -4.08
N ILE A 122 -6.20 -13.17 -3.04
CA ILE A 122 -6.16 -14.60 -2.73
C ILE A 122 -6.71 -15.42 -3.90
N GLU A 123 -7.81 -15.00 -4.52
CA GLU A 123 -8.35 -15.65 -5.73
C GLU A 123 -7.33 -15.62 -6.87
N PHE A 124 -6.72 -14.46 -7.13
CA PHE A 124 -5.65 -14.32 -8.11
C PHE A 124 -4.47 -15.26 -7.80
N VAL A 125 -4.05 -15.35 -6.53
CA VAL A 125 -2.96 -16.23 -6.11
C VAL A 125 -3.32 -17.70 -6.35
N ALA A 126 -4.50 -18.13 -5.92
CA ALA A 126 -5.00 -19.49 -6.09
C ALA A 126 -5.10 -19.90 -7.58
N GLN A 127 -5.43 -18.96 -8.46
CA GLN A 127 -5.55 -19.21 -9.89
C GLN A 127 -4.19 -19.29 -10.60
N ASN A 128 -3.22 -18.48 -10.18
CA ASN A 128 -1.98 -18.26 -10.93
C ASN A 128 -0.75 -18.97 -10.35
N PHE A 129 -0.76 -19.31 -9.06
CA PHE A 129 0.39 -19.86 -8.36
C PHE A 129 0.12 -21.24 -7.73
N VAL A 130 -1.14 -21.64 -7.63
CA VAL A 130 -1.55 -23.00 -7.21
C VAL A 130 -2.10 -23.77 -8.40
N THR A 131 -1.22 -24.06 -9.35
CA THR A 131 -1.58 -24.64 -10.66
C THR A 131 -1.31 -26.14 -10.78
N ASP A 132 -0.46 -26.69 -9.92
CA ASP A 132 -0.18 -28.13 -9.88
C ASP A 132 -1.42 -28.91 -9.39
N ALA A 133 -1.83 -29.93 -10.15
CA ALA A 133 -2.95 -30.79 -9.81
C ALA A 133 -2.72 -31.53 -8.47
N ALA A 134 -1.47 -31.84 -8.12
CA ALA A 134 -1.14 -32.43 -6.82
C ALA A 134 -1.44 -31.48 -5.65
N ARG A 135 -1.64 -30.19 -5.91
CA ARG A 135 -1.93 -29.12 -4.94
C ARG A 135 -3.38 -28.64 -4.99
N ALA A 136 -4.29 -29.41 -5.60
CA ALA A 136 -5.71 -29.05 -5.66
C ALA A 136 -6.36 -28.86 -4.27
N ALA A 137 -5.93 -29.63 -3.27
CA ALA A 137 -6.38 -29.47 -1.88
C ALA A 137 -5.93 -28.14 -1.28
N ASP A 138 -4.65 -27.77 -1.48
CA ASP A 138 -4.10 -26.48 -1.02
C ASP A 138 -4.87 -25.30 -1.65
N LYS A 139 -5.18 -25.39 -2.95
CA LYS A 139 -5.99 -24.39 -3.65
C LYS A 139 -7.38 -24.24 -3.03
N THR A 140 -8.03 -25.37 -2.74
CA THR A 140 -9.36 -25.39 -2.15
C THR A 140 -9.36 -24.77 -0.76
N GLU A 141 -8.38 -25.10 0.08
CA GLU A 141 -8.24 -24.50 1.41
C GLU A 141 -7.91 -23.01 1.35
N LEU A 142 -7.05 -22.59 0.42
CA LEU A 142 -6.70 -21.18 0.24
C LEU A 142 -7.92 -20.36 -0.17
N LEU A 143 -8.76 -20.89 -1.07
CA LEU A 143 -9.99 -20.24 -1.50
C LEU A 143 -11.05 -20.13 -0.39
N LYS A 144 -11.00 -20.92 0.69
CA LYS A 144 -11.91 -20.71 1.83
C LYS A 144 -11.66 -19.38 2.54
N LEU A 145 -10.44 -18.83 2.43
CA LEU A 145 -10.11 -17.52 3.02
C LEU A 145 -10.81 -16.35 2.30
N VAL A 146 -11.41 -16.58 1.13
CA VAL A 146 -12.14 -15.53 0.41
C VAL A 146 -13.60 -15.44 0.85
N ASP A 147 -14.08 -16.39 1.66
CA ASP A 147 -15.45 -16.41 2.16
C ASP A 147 -15.57 -15.55 3.44
N PRO A 148 -16.28 -14.41 3.40
CA PRO A 148 -16.49 -13.55 4.56
C PRO A 148 -17.16 -14.28 5.73
N ALA A 149 -17.91 -15.36 5.50
CA ALA A 149 -18.58 -16.13 6.54
C ALA A 149 -17.59 -16.84 7.48
N ASN A 150 -16.33 -17.01 7.07
CA ASN A 150 -15.26 -17.57 7.91
C ASN A 150 -14.65 -16.54 8.88
N TYR A 151 -15.13 -15.30 8.88
CA TYR A 151 -14.59 -14.20 9.68
C TYR A 151 -15.57 -13.73 10.78
N LEU A 152 -15.05 -13.21 11.90
CA LEU A 152 -15.85 -12.85 13.09
C LEU A 152 -16.84 -11.72 12.78
N HIS A 153 -16.40 -10.78 11.94
CA HIS A 153 -17.19 -9.61 11.53
C HIS A 153 -17.84 -9.78 10.16
N LYS A 154 -17.91 -11.01 9.64
CA LYS A 154 -18.48 -11.33 8.32
C LYS A 154 -17.89 -10.51 7.18
N ARG A 155 -16.58 -10.23 7.26
CA ARG A 155 -15.79 -9.52 6.27
C ARG A 155 -14.38 -10.10 6.30
N ILE A 156 -13.72 -10.17 5.15
CA ILE A 156 -12.33 -10.60 5.08
C ILE A 156 -11.49 -9.62 5.91
N GLN A 157 -10.53 -10.12 6.69
CA GLN A 157 -9.59 -9.29 7.46
C GLN A 157 -8.27 -10.02 7.63
N TYR A 158 -7.17 -9.37 7.26
CA TYR A 158 -5.83 -9.93 7.39
C TYR A 158 -5.50 -10.31 8.84
N ASP A 159 -5.78 -9.39 9.79
CA ASP A 159 -5.43 -9.55 11.20
C ASP A 159 -6.04 -10.81 11.82
N GLN A 160 -7.22 -11.21 11.35
CA GLN A 160 -7.89 -12.42 11.79
C GLN A 160 -7.22 -13.70 11.26
N ILE A 161 -6.74 -13.72 10.02
CA ILE A 161 -5.95 -14.84 9.47
C ILE A 161 -4.65 -14.99 10.27
N ARG A 162 -3.97 -13.87 10.51
CA ARG A 162 -2.71 -13.81 11.26
C ARG A 162 -2.87 -14.22 12.71
N ALA A 163 -3.83 -13.63 13.43
CA ALA A 163 -4.09 -13.95 14.84
C ALA A 163 -4.42 -15.43 15.02
N SER A 164 -5.32 -15.98 14.19
CA SER A 164 -5.70 -17.40 14.28
C SER A 164 -4.54 -18.37 14.01
N GLY A 165 -3.53 -17.93 13.26
CA GLY A 165 -2.32 -18.69 12.98
C GLY A 165 -1.26 -18.67 14.07
N LEU A 166 -1.21 -17.61 14.87
CA LEU A 166 -0.09 -17.30 15.77
C LEU A 166 -0.47 -17.26 17.25
N CYS A 167 -1.74 -17.01 17.59
CA CYS A 167 -2.18 -16.88 18.98
C CYS A 167 -2.13 -18.22 19.72
N GLY A 168 -1.19 -18.34 20.66
CA GLY A 168 -1.01 -19.56 21.47
C GLY A 168 -0.51 -20.77 20.68
N SER A 169 0.14 -20.53 19.54
CA SER A 169 0.70 -21.58 18.68
C SER A 169 2.21 -21.44 18.57
N GLU A 170 2.91 -22.54 18.33
CA GLU A 170 4.33 -22.50 18.00
C GLU A 170 4.57 -21.71 16.70
N PRO A 171 5.70 -20.98 16.57
CA PRO A 171 6.00 -20.24 15.36
C PRO A 171 6.06 -21.14 14.12
N VAL A 172 5.36 -20.74 13.05
CA VAL A 172 5.51 -21.33 11.72
C VAL A 172 6.77 -20.76 11.07
N THR A 173 7.84 -21.56 10.98
CA THR A 173 9.18 -21.12 10.55
C THR A 173 9.53 -21.47 9.10
N ALA A 174 8.75 -22.32 8.44
CA ALA A 174 8.98 -22.72 7.05
C ALA A 174 7.66 -22.82 6.27
N ASP A 175 7.76 -22.69 4.96
CA ASP A 175 6.63 -22.79 4.03
C ASP A 175 6.22 -24.26 3.78
N LEU A 176 5.20 -24.48 2.94
CA LEU A 176 4.73 -25.84 2.60
C LEU A 176 5.71 -26.67 1.76
N PHE A 177 6.84 -26.09 1.35
CA PHE A 177 7.90 -26.72 0.58
C PHE A 177 9.18 -26.88 1.42
N ASN A 178 9.10 -26.65 2.73
CA ASN A 178 10.20 -26.69 3.70
C ASN A 178 11.27 -25.60 3.51
N GLU A 179 10.96 -24.55 2.76
CA GLU A 179 11.84 -23.39 2.63
C GLU A 179 11.59 -22.45 3.81
N PRO A 180 12.64 -21.99 4.53
CA PRO A 180 12.47 -21.15 5.70
C PRO A 180 11.81 -19.82 5.33
N PHE A 181 10.94 -19.33 6.22
CA PHE A 181 10.49 -17.93 6.18
C PHE A 181 11.59 -17.08 6.81
N ASN A 182 12.21 -16.19 6.04
CA ASN A 182 13.18 -15.25 6.57
C ASN A 182 12.46 -14.03 7.15
N ALA A 183 11.76 -14.23 8.26
CA ALA A 183 11.27 -13.14 9.09
C ALA A 183 12.41 -12.69 10.02
N ASP A 184 12.66 -11.40 10.10
CA ASP A 184 13.65 -10.88 11.03
C ASP A 184 13.16 -11.04 12.48
N LYS A 185 14.09 -11.18 13.42
CA LYS A 185 13.85 -11.30 14.87
C LYS A 185 13.07 -10.11 15.44
N ASP A 186 13.11 -8.96 14.74
CA ASP A 186 12.40 -7.74 15.11
C ASP A 186 10.90 -7.75 14.77
N HIS A 187 10.39 -8.79 14.09
CA HIS A 187 8.98 -8.88 13.75
C HIS A 187 8.14 -9.05 15.01
N PRO A 188 7.26 -8.10 15.35
CA PRO A 188 6.42 -8.23 16.52
C PRO A 188 5.48 -9.41 16.33
N GLY A 189 5.43 -10.30 17.33
CA GLY A 189 4.37 -11.30 17.42
C GLY A 189 2.97 -10.66 17.47
N VAL A 190 1.93 -11.49 17.48
CA VAL A 190 0.55 -10.99 17.69
C VAL A 190 0.39 -10.59 19.17
N SER A 191 -0.10 -9.37 19.42
CA SER A 191 -0.31 -8.90 20.80
C SER A 191 -1.46 -9.65 21.49
N LYS A 192 -1.51 -9.60 22.82
CA LYS A 192 -2.59 -10.25 23.59
C LYS A 192 -3.96 -9.68 23.23
N GLU A 193 -4.03 -8.38 23.02
CA GLU A 193 -5.24 -7.66 22.61
C GLU A 193 -5.69 -8.13 21.23
N ASN A 194 -4.77 -8.19 20.26
CA ASN A 194 -5.09 -8.73 18.94
C ASN A 194 -5.56 -10.19 19.00
N CYS A 195 -4.96 -11.01 19.86
CA CYS A 195 -5.44 -12.37 20.07
C CYS A 195 -6.84 -12.41 20.68
N SER A 196 -7.16 -11.51 21.60
CA SER A 196 -8.50 -11.42 22.19
C SER A 196 -9.55 -10.96 21.17
N ASP A 197 -9.17 -10.04 20.27
CA ASP A 197 -10.11 -9.39 19.35
C ASP A 197 -10.30 -10.19 18.05
N TRP A 198 -9.26 -10.86 17.56
CA TRP A 198 -9.23 -11.39 16.19
C TRP A 198 -9.04 -12.92 16.08
N ASP A 199 -8.71 -13.63 17.17
CA ASP A 199 -8.47 -15.08 17.10
C ASP A 199 -9.77 -15.85 16.77
N ASN A 200 -9.80 -16.55 15.64
CA ASN A 200 -10.93 -17.35 15.18
C ASN A 200 -10.53 -18.80 14.85
N LYS A 201 -10.09 -19.51 15.89
CA LYS A 201 -9.69 -20.92 15.80
C LYS A 201 -10.77 -21.88 15.28
N LYS A 202 -12.03 -21.44 15.24
CA LYS A 202 -13.13 -22.24 14.70
C LYS A 202 -12.98 -22.47 13.19
N HIS A 203 -12.47 -21.48 12.46
CA HIS A 203 -12.38 -21.52 10.99
C HIS A 203 -10.93 -21.50 10.47
N MET A 204 -9.97 -21.11 11.31
CA MET A 204 -8.56 -20.92 10.91
C MET A 204 -7.63 -21.50 11.98
N ASN A 205 -6.40 -21.83 11.59
CA ASN A 205 -5.42 -22.46 12.46
C ASN A 205 -3.98 -22.23 11.93
N PRO A 206 -2.93 -22.69 12.63
CA PRO A 206 -1.54 -22.53 12.18
C PRO A 206 -1.25 -23.08 10.78
N LYS A 207 -1.91 -24.18 10.37
CA LYS A 207 -1.77 -24.74 9.02
C LYS A 207 -2.36 -23.81 7.95
N THR A 208 -3.48 -23.17 8.26
CA THR A 208 -4.13 -22.17 7.38
C THR A 208 -3.23 -20.96 7.19
N TRP A 209 -2.57 -20.52 8.26
CA TRP A 209 -1.60 -19.44 8.23
C TRP A 209 -0.35 -19.80 7.42
N GLN A 210 0.20 -21.01 7.60
CA GLN A 210 1.32 -21.50 6.80
C GLN A 210 0.96 -21.55 5.30
N LEU A 211 -0.23 -22.05 4.97
CA LEU A 211 -0.77 -22.08 3.61
C LEU A 211 -0.83 -20.67 3.00
N PHE A 212 -1.46 -19.74 3.72
CA PHE A 212 -1.57 -18.34 3.30
C PHE A 212 -0.19 -17.73 3.06
N ARG A 213 0.71 -17.76 4.05
CA ARG A 213 2.07 -17.19 3.92
C ARG A 213 2.85 -17.79 2.77
N THR A 214 2.78 -19.10 2.57
CA THR A 214 3.49 -19.80 1.49
C THR A 214 3.13 -19.21 0.13
N TYR A 215 1.83 -19.14 -0.16
CA TYR A 215 1.37 -18.71 -1.48
C TYR A 215 1.42 -17.18 -1.66
N MET A 216 1.23 -16.39 -0.59
CA MET A 216 1.50 -14.96 -0.64
C MET A 216 2.98 -14.68 -0.94
N ARG A 217 3.91 -15.40 -0.29
CA ARG A 217 5.35 -15.27 -0.56
C ARG A 217 5.68 -15.57 -2.02
N MET A 218 5.12 -16.64 -2.59
CA MET A 218 5.30 -16.98 -4.01
C MET A 218 4.79 -15.88 -4.93
N ALA A 219 3.58 -15.38 -4.68
CA ALA A 219 2.99 -14.33 -5.50
C ALA A 219 3.79 -13.03 -5.40
N LEU A 220 4.17 -12.61 -4.21
CA LEU A 220 4.94 -11.38 -3.97
C LEU A 220 6.38 -11.45 -4.51
N ARG A 221 7.00 -12.65 -4.56
CA ARG A 221 8.29 -12.87 -5.25
C ARG A 221 8.18 -12.84 -6.78
N SER A 222 6.97 -12.78 -7.33
CA SER A 222 6.76 -12.76 -8.78
C SER A 222 6.44 -11.36 -9.29
N GLN A 223 6.93 -11.04 -10.48
CA GLN A 223 6.56 -9.82 -11.19
C GLN A 223 5.03 -9.71 -11.33
N LYS A 224 4.37 -10.78 -11.75
CA LYS A 224 2.92 -10.82 -11.98
C LYS A 224 2.12 -10.45 -10.72
N GLY A 225 2.55 -10.94 -9.56
CA GLY A 225 1.90 -10.62 -8.28
C GLY A 225 2.10 -9.16 -7.88
N GLN A 226 3.32 -8.63 -8.05
CA GLN A 226 3.60 -7.22 -7.79
C GLN A 226 2.79 -6.31 -8.74
N GLU A 227 2.81 -6.58 -10.04
CA GLU A 227 2.01 -5.85 -11.02
C GLU A 227 0.52 -5.87 -10.68
N TRP A 228 -0.01 -6.99 -10.22
CA TRP A 228 -1.41 -7.06 -9.78
C TRP A 228 -1.69 -6.08 -8.64
N ILE A 229 -0.85 -6.07 -7.60
CA ILE A 229 -1.02 -5.21 -6.41
C ILE A 229 -0.94 -3.73 -6.80
N PHE A 230 0.10 -3.35 -7.55
CA PHE A 230 0.28 -1.98 -7.98
C PHE A 230 -0.88 -1.54 -8.87
N ASN A 231 -1.31 -2.37 -9.82
CA ASN A 231 -2.40 -2.03 -10.73
C ASN A 231 -3.73 -1.92 -10.01
N SER A 232 -4.06 -2.87 -9.12
CA SER A 232 -5.25 -2.80 -8.27
C SER A 232 -5.32 -1.47 -7.51
N TRP A 233 -4.22 -1.09 -6.85
CA TRP A 233 -4.20 0.18 -6.12
C TRP A 233 -4.34 1.40 -7.05
N LEU A 234 -3.60 1.40 -8.16
CA LEU A 234 -3.63 2.50 -9.14
C LEU A 234 -5.02 2.66 -9.77
N ASP A 235 -5.75 1.58 -10.00
CA ASP A 235 -7.10 1.61 -10.56
C ASP A 235 -8.14 2.03 -9.52
N GLY A 236 -8.14 1.38 -8.36
CA GLY A 236 -9.14 1.60 -7.31
C GLY A 236 -9.00 2.93 -6.57
N ASN A 237 -7.76 3.43 -6.42
CA ASN A 237 -7.47 4.63 -5.65
C ASN A 237 -7.04 5.80 -6.54
N TRP A 238 -5.89 5.68 -7.21
CA TRP A 238 -5.30 6.83 -7.91
C TRP A 238 -6.13 7.30 -9.11
N THR A 239 -6.39 6.42 -10.07
CA THR A 239 -7.12 6.75 -11.31
C THR A 239 -8.48 7.34 -10.98
N ARG A 240 -9.17 6.75 -10.00
CA ARG A 240 -10.44 7.26 -9.49
C ARG A 240 -10.30 8.64 -8.86
N SER A 241 -9.34 8.84 -7.95
CA SER A 241 -9.08 10.15 -7.34
C SER A 241 -8.75 11.22 -8.39
N LEU A 242 -7.80 10.95 -9.29
CA LEU A 242 -7.43 11.89 -10.35
C LEU A 242 -8.64 12.28 -11.21
N ASN A 243 -9.39 11.30 -11.71
CA ASN A 243 -10.53 11.58 -12.59
C ASN A 243 -11.66 12.31 -11.85
N HIS A 244 -11.99 11.90 -10.63
CA HIS A 244 -13.07 12.52 -9.86
C HIS A 244 -12.70 13.95 -9.43
N THR A 245 -11.48 14.16 -8.95
CA THR A 245 -10.98 15.49 -8.59
C THR A 245 -11.03 16.44 -9.79
N LEU A 246 -10.51 16.02 -10.95
CA LEU A 246 -10.53 16.86 -12.16
C LEU A 246 -11.96 17.12 -12.65
N ALA A 247 -12.87 16.15 -12.54
CA ALA A 247 -14.29 16.34 -12.89
C ALA A 247 -15.00 17.37 -11.99
N HIS A 248 -14.52 17.57 -10.76
CA HIS A 248 -15.01 18.61 -9.83
C HIS A 248 -14.23 19.94 -9.95
N GLY A 249 -13.39 20.09 -10.98
CA GLY A 249 -12.58 21.30 -11.19
C GLY A 249 -11.39 21.43 -10.25
N GLY A 250 -11.00 20.34 -9.58
CA GLY A 250 -9.84 20.29 -8.70
C GLY A 250 -8.51 20.17 -9.44
N SER A 251 -7.45 19.87 -8.69
CA SER A 251 -6.06 19.82 -9.19
C SER A 251 -5.40 18.45 -8.96
N VAL A 252 -4.22 18.25 -9.54
CA VAL A 252 -3.41 17.04 -9.30
C VAL A 252 -2.97 16.96 -7.84
N GLU A 253 -2.62 18.09 -7.25
CA GLU A 253 -2.28 18.22 -5.84
C GLU A 253 -3.41 17.69 -4.96
N GLU A 254 -4.64 18.06 -5.28
CA GLU A 254 -5.82 17.54 -4.58
C GLU A 254 -6.01 16.05 -4.83
N ALA A 255 -5.81 15.56 -6.05
CA ALA A 255 -5.90 14.14 -6.36
C ALA A 255 -4.90 13.31 -5.54
N LEU A 256 -3.67 13.81 -5.30
CA LEU A 256 -2.67 13.16 -4.45
C LEU A 256 -3.14 13.04 -3.00
N ALA A 257 -3.72 14.11 -2.45
CA ALA A 257 -4.32 14.09 -1.12
C ALA A 257 -5.52 13.14 -1.06
N ASN A 258 -6.44 13.25 -2.01
CA ASN A 258 -7.65 12.44 -2.12
C ASN A 258 -7.30 10.95 -2.24
N ALA A 259 -6.29 10.56 -3.03
CA ALA A 259 -5.90 9.16 -3.19
C ALA A 259 -5.46 8.52 -1.87
N ARG A 260 -4.75 9.27 -1.02
CA ARG A 260 -4.35 8.81 0.31
C ARG A 260 -5.54 8.74 1.27
N VAL A 261 -6.47 9.68 1.23
CA VAL A 261 -7.71 9.60 2.01
C VAL A 261 -8.53 8.38 1.55
N ARG A 262 -8.69 8.21 0.24
CA ARG A 262 -9.44 7.13 -0.41
C ARG A 262 -8.92 5.75 -0.03
N ASN A 263 -7.60 5.59 0.07
CA ASN A 263 -6.95 4.36 0.51
C ASN A 263 -7.47 3.87 1.88
N SER A 264 -7.86 4.79 2.78
CA SER A 264 -8.33 4.43 4.13
C SER A 264 -9.83 4.63 4.33
N ALA A 265 -10.42 5.58 3.60
CA ALA A 265 -11.78 6.08 3.82
C ALA A 265 -12.40 6.55 2.49
N PRO A 266 -12.71 5.62 1.56
CA PRO A 266 -13.16 5.96 0.20
C PRO A 266 -14.43 6.81 0.18
N VAL A 267 -15.39 6.54 1.07
CA VAL A 267 -16.62 7.34 1.19
C VAL A 267 -16.32 8.79 1.60
N ARG A 268 -15.32 9.01 2.47
CA ARG A 268 -14.94 10.36 2.92
C ARG A 268 -14.20 11.12 1.82
N ALA A 269 -13.35 10.43 1.06
CA ALA A 269 -12.68 11.01 -0.11
C ALA A 269 -13.67 11.48 -1.17
N GLU A 270 -14.78 10.75 -1.41
CA GLU A 270 -15.82 11.23 -2.34
C GLU A 270 -16.60 12.42 -1.76
N ALA A 271 -16.94 12.36 -0.47
CA ALA A 271 -17.66 13.44 0.19
C ALA A 271 -16.87 14.76 0.20
N ALA A 272 -15.54 14.70 0.35
CA ALA A 272 -14.66 15.86 0.32
C ALA A 272 -14.79 16.66 -0.99
N LEU A 273 -14.79 15.97 -2.14
CA LEU A 273 -14.86 16.61 -3.45
C LEU A 273 -16.16 17.40 -3.68
N SER A 274 -17.23 17.04 -2.97
CA SER A 274 -18.53 17.74 -3.04
C SER A 274 -18.59 19.02 -2.19
N MET A 275 -17.59 19.26 -1.33
CA MET A 275 -17.57 20.44 -0.46
C MET A 275 -17.03 21.65 -1.22
N PRO A 276 -17.68 22.84 -1.19
CA PRO A 276 -17.16 24.03 -1.84
C PRO A 276 -15.76 24.40 -1.32
N SER A 277 -14.88 24.80 -2.22
CA SER A 277 -13.52 25.23 -1.89
C SER A 277 -13.05 26.31 -2.86
N GLY A 278 -12.04 27.06 -2.44
CA GLY A 278 -11.44 28.17 -3.20
C GLY A 278 -10.13 27.76 -3.85
N ASP A 279 -9.02 28.25 -3.30
CA ASP A 279 -7.68 28.03 -3.83
C ASP A 279 -7.12 26.62 -3.54
N ASP A 280 -5.94 26.32 -4.08
CA ASP A 280 -5.21 25.06 -3.87
C ASP A 280 -5.10 24.69 -2.39
N THR A 281 -4.84 25.66 -1.49
CA THR A 281 -4.70 25.38 -0.06
C THR A 281 -6.02 24.89 0.53
N ALA A 282 -7.12 25.56 0.18
CA ALA A 282 -8.45 25.17 0.63
C ALA A 282 -8.86 23.79 0.06
N LEU A 283 -8.49 23.48 -1.19
CA LEU A 283 -8.73 22.16 -1.80
C LEU A 283 -8.03 21.04 -1.03
N ILE A 284 -6.75 21.21 -0.66
CA ILE A 284 -6.05 20.21 0.16
C ILE A 284 -6.61 20.15 1.58
N GLN A 285 -6.97 21.30 2.17
CA GLN A 285 -7.52 21.35 3.52
C GLN A 285 -8.82 20.55 3.62
N ARG A 286 -9.74 20.65 2.66
CA ARG A 286 -11.01 19.90 2.71
C ARG A 286 -10.80 18.38 2.72
N GLU A 287 -9.82 17.87 1.97
CA GLU A 287 -9.48 16.44 1.96
C GLU A 287 -8.99 15.98 3.34
N ILE A 288 -8.13 16.80 3.97
CA ILE A 288 -7.59 16.54 5.30
C ILE A 288 -8.67 16.61 6.37
N ASP A 289 -9.56 17.60 6.30
CA ASP A 289 -10.67 17.78 7.23
C ASP A 289 -11.68 16.64 7.10
N ALA A 290 -12.00 16.21 5.87
CA ALA A 290 -12.83 15.04 5.62
C ALA A 290 -12.20 13.77 6.21
N TYR A 291 -10.88 13.61 6.09
CA TYR A 291 -10.17 12.49 6.70
C TYR A 291 -10.16 12.57 8.24
N ALA A 292 -10.08 13.77 8.80
CA ALA A 292 -10.06 14.01 10.23
C ALA A 292 -11.37 13.61 10.95
N GLN A 293 -12.46 13.49 10.20
CA GLN A 293 -13.71 12.93 10.74
C GLN A 293 -13.60 11.42 11.04
N MET A 294 -12.52 10.74 10.64
CA MET A 294 -12.24 9.34 11.00
C MET A 294 -11.42 9.24 12.28
N ASN A 295 -11.79 8.35 13.19
CA ASN A 295 -11.04 8.02 14.41
C ASN A 295 -10.66 9.27 15.23
N ASP A 296 -11.61 10.19 15.44
CA ASP A 296 -11.44 11.46 16.16
C ASP A 296 -10.21 12.27 15.71
N GLY A 297 -9.91 12.21 14.41
CA GLY A 297 -8.79 12.88 13.77
C GLY A 297 -7.43 12.27 14.03
N VAL A 298 -7.30 11.22 14.85
CA VAL A 298 -6.01 10.59 15.19
C VAL A 298 -5.32 10.08 13.93
N THR A 299 -6.08 9.45 13.04
CA THR A 299 -5.53 8.90 11.80
C THR A 299 -5.07 10.02 10.86
N ALA A 300 -5.90 11.05 10.66
CA ALA A 300 -5.53 12.20 9.84
C ALA A 300 -4.31 12.94 10.41
N ARG A 301 -4.26 13.19 11.73
CA ARG A 301 -3.11 13.82 12.40
C ARG A 301 -1.80 13.06 12.20
N ARG A 302 -1.85 11.73 12.19
CA ARG A 302 -0.68 10.87 11.93
C ARG A 302 -0.28 10.87 10.46
N ARG A 303 -1.26 10.88 9.54
CA ARG A 303 -1.01 10.74 8.11
C ARG A 303 -0.80 12.08 7.38
N TYR A 304 -1.23 13.19 7.96
CA TYR A 304 -1.06 14.57 7.48
C TYR A 304 0.33 14.86 6.90
N PRO A 305 1.45 14.65 7.63
CA PRO A 305 2.76 15.00 7.10
C PRO A 305 3.14 14.22 5.84
N PHE A 306 2.61 12.99 5.66
CA PHE A 306 2.86 12.17 4.47
C PHE A 306 1.99 12.59 3.28
N ILE A 307 0.75 13.00 3.54
CA ILE A 307 -0.09 13.67 2.54
C ILE A 307 0.65 14.90 2.02
N MET A 308 1.10 15.76 2.93
CA MET A 308 1.82 16.98 2.54
C MET A 308 3.16 16.73 1.88
N ARG A 309 3.91 15.67 2.25
CA ARG A 309 5.11 15.24 1.51
C ARG A 309 4.79 14.97 0.04
N SER A 310 3.74 14.19 -0.25
CA SER A 310 3.37 13.87 -1.63
C SER A 310 2.95 15.13 -2.41
N VAL A 311 2.11 15.98 -1.82
CA VAL A 311 1.64 17.21 -2.45
C VAL A 311 2.79 18.19 -2.71
N ASN A 312 3.63 18.49 -1.71
CA ASN A 312 4.72 19.45 -1.85
C ASN A 312 5.86 18.91 -2.70
N LEU A 313 6.11 17.59 -2.72
CA LEU A 313 7.03 16.99 -3.69
C LEU A 313 6.56 17.24 -5.11
N TYR A 314 5.30 16.93 -5.43
CA TYR A 314 4.74 17.20 -6.76
C TYR A 314 4.88 18.68 -7.14
N ARG A 315 4.47 19.60 -6.25
CA ARG A 315 4.55 21.04 -6.53
C ARG A 315 5.98 21.53 -6.74
N PHE A 316 6.93 21.06 -5.94
CA PHE A 316 8.34 21.38 -6.11
C PHE A 316 8.85 20.96 -7.50
N LEU A 317 8.54 19.72 -7.90
CA LEU A 317 8.92 19.18 -9.21
C LEU A 317 8.18 19.85 -10.37
N ASP A 318 6.95 20.29 -10.14
CA ASP A 318 6.12 21.08 -11.07
C ASP A 318 6.46 22.60 -11.02
N LYS A 319 7.54 22.98 -10.33
CA LYS A 319 8.04 24.37 -10.22
C LYS A 319 7.00 25.36 -9.67
N LYS A 320 6.09 24.87 -8.83
CA LYS A 320 5.07 25.67 -8.12
C LYS A 320 5.53 25.98 -6.70
N PRO A 321 5.06 27.11 -6.11
CA PRO A 321 5.29 27.40 -4.70
C PRO A 321 4.71 26.30 -3.80
N LEU A 322 5.43 25.93 -2.74
CA LEU A 322 4.97 24.95 -1.76
C LEU A 322 3.70 25.44 -1.05
N LEU A 323 2.85 24.50 -0.63
CA LEU A 323 1.70 24.80 0.21
C LEU A 323 2.13 24.78 1.68
N THR A 324 2.10 25.96 2.30
CA THR A 324 2.41 26.16 3.73
C THR A 324 1.19 26.56 4.57
N GLY A 325 0.08 26.93 3.92
CA GLY A 325 -1.15 27.36 4.57
C GLY A 325 -2.09 26.24 5.00
N VAL A 326 -1.82 24.99 4.58
CA VAL A 326 -2.61 23.82 4.99
C VAL A 326 -2.32 23.54 6.46
N ARG A 327 -3.38 23.32 7.25
CA ARG A 327 -3.34 23.15 8.70
C ARG A 327 -3.48 21.68 9.05
N ARG A 328 -2.68 21.26 10.04
CA ARG A 328 -2.82 19.95 10.66
C ARG A 328 -4.13 19.91 11.47
N PRO A 329 -4.92 18.82 11.35
CA PRO A 329 -6.15 18.62 12.13
C PRO A 329 -5.89 18.20 13.59
#